data_AF-A0A973SRW6-F1
#
_entry.id   AF-A0A973SRW6-F1
#
_cell.length_a   1.000
_cell.length_b   1.000
_cell.length_c   1.000
_cell.angle_alpha   90.00
_cell.angle_beta   90.00
_cell.angle_gamma   90.00
#
_symmetry.space_group_name_H-M   'P 1'
#
loop_
_entity.id
_entity.type
_entity.pdbx_description
1 polymer ?
#
loop_
_entity_poly.entity_id
_entity_poly.type
_entity_poly.pdbx_seq_one_letter_code
_entity_poly.pdbx_strand_id
1 'polypeptide(L)' 'MEIVIALLFSGAVLFGADRLLLWLEKRGHLNWRRKGRRDLSQEPTSELDNMFTDSPQR' A
#
# COMPACT_ATOMS: atom_id res chain seq x y z
N MET A 1 -16.72 -35.02 2.59
CA MET A 1 -17.11 -33.89 3.47
C MET A 1 -15.90 -33.18 4.04
N GLU A 2 -14.92 -33.89 4.58
CA GLU A 2 -13.71 -33.32 5.19
C GLU A 2 -12.89 -32.43 4.23
N ILE A 3 -12.70 -32.87 2.97
CA ILE A 3 -11.97 -32.09 1.96
C ILE A 3 -12.64 -30.73 1.70
N VAL A 4 -13.98 -30.70 1.66
CA VAL A 4 -14.73 -29.46 1.43
C VAL A 4 -14.52 -28.50 2.59
N ILE A 5 -14.54 -29.00 3.84
CA ILE A 5 -14.28 -28.21 5.03
C ILE A 5 -12.84 -27.68 5.04
N ALA A 6 -11.87 -28.52 4.70
CA ALA A 6 -10.46 -28.12 4.62
C ALA A 6 -10.23 -27.02 3.58
N LEU A 7 -10.89 -27.10 2.43
CA LEU A 7 -10.81 -26.09 1.37
C LEU A 7 -11.47 -24.76 1.81
N LEU A 8 -12.64 -24.82 2.42
CA LEU A 8 -13.33 -23.63 2.94
C LEU A 8 -12.52 -22.96 4.06
N PHE A 9 -11.97 -23.75 4.98
CA PHE A 9 -11.13 -23.24 6.06
C PHE A 9 -9.85 -22.60 5.51
N SER A 10 -9.16 -23.27 4.57
CA SER A 10 -7.97 -22.73 3.92
C SER A 10 -8.26 -21.42 3.19
N GLY A 11 -9.38 -21.37 2.44
CA GLY A 11 -9.81 -20.15 1.76
C GLY A 11 -10.13 -19.01 2.73
N ALA A 12 -10.83 -19.29 3.82
CA ALA A 12 -11.16 -18.30 4.85
C ALA A 12 -9.90 -17.76 5.55
N VAL A 13 -8.94 -18.63 5.88
CA VAL A 13 -7.66 -18.24 6.50
C VAL A 13 -6.85 -17.36 5.55
N LEU A 14 -6.72 -17.75 4.27
CA LEU A 14 -6.00 -16.95 3.27
C LEU A 14 -6.64 -15.58 3.06
N PHE A 15 -7.97 -15.53 2.96
CA PHE A 15 -8.70 -14.27 2.80
C PHE A 15 -8.54 -13.35 4.04
N GLY A 16 -8.60 -13.92 5.23
CA GLY A 16 -8.37 -13.19 6.48
C GLY A 16 -6.95 -12.63 6.58
N ALA A 17 -5.95 -13.43 6.22
CA ALA A 17 -4.55 -13.02 6.21
C ALA A 17 -4.30 -11.86 5.22
N ASP A 18 -4.87 -11.93 4.01
CA ASP A 18 -4.76 -10.87 3.00
C ASP A 18 -5.37 -9.55 3.50
N ARG A 19 -6.59 -9.62 4.07
CA ARG A 19 -7.27 -8.44 4.65
C ARG A 19 -6.53 -7.86 5.85
N LEU A 20 -5.96 -8.72 6.71
CA LEU A 20 -5.17 -8.29 7.85
C LEU A 20 -3.88 -7.59 7.40
N LEU A 21 -3.20 -8.12 6.38
CA LEU A 21 -2.01 -7.51 5.80
C LEU A 21 -2.31 -6.11 5.26
N LEU A 22 -3.41 -5.96 4.50
CA LEU A 22 -3.85 -4.67 3.97
C LEU A 22 -4.22 -3.68 5.08
N TRP A 23 -4.83 -4.16 6.17
CA TRP A 23 -5.18 -3.32 7.31
C TRP A 23 -3.94 -2.84 8.08
N LEU A 24 -2.94 -3.71 8.24
CA LEU A 24 -1.64 -3.36 8.83
C LEU A 24 -0.85 -2.37 7.96
N GLU A 25 -0.94 -2.50 6.63
CA GLU A 25 -0.39 -1.51 5.68
C GLU A 25 -1.11 -0.16 5.84
N LYS A 26 -2.45 -0.16 5.93
CA LYS A 26 -3.23 1.08 6.14
C LYS A 26 -2.92 1.80 7.45
N ARG A 27 -2.58 1.06 8.51
CA ARG A 27 -2.14 1.63 9.80
C ARG A 27 -0.68 2.13 9.79
N GLY A 28 0.06 1.95 8.69
CA GLY A 28 1.47 2.33 8.60
C GLY A 28 2.41 1.41 9.38
N HIS A 29 1.92 0.26 9.86
CA HIS A 29 2.71 -0.70 10.63
C HIS A 29 3.54 -1.64 9.74
N LEU A 30 3.09 -1.84 8.50
CA LEU A 30 3.77 -2.69 7.51
C LEU A 30 3.94 -1.92 6.19
N ASN A 31 5.15 -1.46 5.91
CA ASN A 31 5.51 -0.87 4.61
C ASN A 31 5.81 -1.96 3.56
N TRP A 32 4.95 -2.98 3.46
CA TRP A 32 5.21 -4.15 2.61
C TRP A 32 5.22 -3.79 1.13
N ARG A 33 4.23 -3.03 0.66
CA ARG A 33 4.10 -2.60 -0.74
C ARG A 33 5.08 -1.50 -1.14
N ARG A 34 5.62 -0.74 -0.17
CA ARG A 34 6.54 0.38 -0.41
C ARG A 34 8.02 0.05 -0.19
N LYS A 35 8.39 -1.15 0.28
CA LYS A 35 9.80 -1.50 0.50
C LYS A 35 10.67 -1.46 -0.78
N GLY A 36 10.05 -1.40 -1.96
CA GLY A 36 10.73 -1.26 -3.26
C GLY A 36 10.41 0.03 -4.05
N ARG A 37 9.53 0.91 -3.56
CA ARG A 37 9.32 2.23 -4.19
C ARG A 37 9.91 3.30 -3.27
N ARG A 38 10.74 4.17 -3.84
CA ARG A 38 11.25 5.37 -3.17
C ARG A 38 10.10 6.10 -2.48
N ASP A 39 10.34 6.45 -1.23
CA ASP A 39 9.38 7.13 -0.39
C ASP A 39 9.21 8.57 -0.91
N LEU A 40 8.13 8.82 -1.65
CA LEU A 40 7.83 10.13 -2.24
C LEU A 40 7.57 11.21 -1.17
N SER A 41 7.40 10.84 0.10
CA SER A 41 7.36 11.79 1.23
C SER A 41 8.74 12.31 1.66
N GLN A 42 9.83 11.74 1.15
CA GLN A 42 11.20 12.22 1.32
C GLN A 42 11.70 12.98 0.08
N GLU A 43 10.90 13.06 -0.98
CA GLU A 43 11.23 13.84 -2.16
C GLU A 43 10.89 15.30 -1.86
N PRO A 44 11.85 16.23 -1.98
CA PRO A 44 11.65 17.60 -1.54
C PRO A 44 10.59 18.24 -2.45
N THR A 45 9.41 18.49 -1.88
CA THR A 45 8.28 19.16 -2.57
C THR A 45 8.65 20.54 -3.11
N SER A 46 9.82 21.07 -2.77
CA SER A 46 10.39 22.28 -3.35
C SER A 46 10.56 22.21 -4.87
N GLU A 47 10.84 21.03 -5.45
CA GLU A 47 11.03 20.93 -6.91
C GLU A 47 9.69 21.05 -7.67
N LEU A 48 8.59 20.57 -7.07
CA LEU A 48 7.23 20.73 -7.59
C LEU A 48 6.73 22.17 -7.46
N ASP A 49 6.95 22.82 -6.31
CA ASP A 49 6.57 24.22 -6.10
C ASP A 49 7.30 25.16 -7.07
N ASN A 50 8.58 24.88 -7.37
CA ASN A 50 9.35 25.64 -8.34
C ASN A 50 8.82 25.47 -9.78
N MET A 51 8.36 24.27 -10.16
CA MET A 51 7.74 24.03 -11.48
C MET A 51 6.43 24.79 -11.69
N PHE A 52 5.64 25.00 -10.63
CA PHE A 52 4.40 25.78 -10.72
C PHE A 52 4.64 27.30 -10.70
N THR A 53 5.77 27.75 -10.17
CA THR A 53 6.14 29.18 -10.12
C THR A 53 6.71 29.68 -11.45
N ASP A 54 7.32 28.80 -12.25
CA ASP A 54 7.89 29.09 -13.59
C ASP A 54 6.86 29.01 -14.73
N SER A 55 5.57 28.94 -14.43
CA SER A 55 4.52 29.14 -15.43
C SER A 55 4.16 30.63 -15.51
N PRO A 56 4.73 31.42 -16.45
CA PRO A 56 4.25 32.77 -16.66
C PRO A 56 2.83 32.68 -17.20
N GLN A 57 1.88 33.04 -16.33
CA GLN A 57 0.50 33.29 -16.68
C GLN A 57 0.50 34.31 -17.83
N ARG A 58 0.16 33.84 -19.04
CA ARG A 58 0.02 34.67 -20.24
C ARG A 58 -1.39 34.50 -20.78
#